data_AF-A0A840WW81-F1
#
_entry.id   AF-A0A840WW81-F1
#
_cell.length_a   1.000
_cell.length_b   1.000
_cell.length_c   1.000
_cell.angle_alpha   90.00
_cell.angle_beta   90.00
_cell.angle_gamma   90.00
#
_symmetry.space_group_name_H-M   'P 1'
#
loop_
_entity.id
_entity.type
_entity.pdbx_description
1 polymer ?
#
loop_
_entity_poly.entity_id
_entity_poly.type
_entity_poly.pdbx_seq_one_letter_code
_entity_poly.pdbx_strand_id
1 'polypeptide(L)'
;MSEPQHTPSSPDVEHLASVLRRRHQELAEAAGARIGRGAVVHALTTHLWAGVAVPAVACHAAVDPLRLTASAGPVTCRRCLGRSRQEQDQVPGQTSLLNE
;
A
#
# COMPACT_ATOMS: atom_id res chain seq x y z
N MET A 1 -31.23 -11.64 -20.83
CA MET A 1 -31.47 -11.10 -19.46
C MET A 1 -30.28 -10.20 -19.17
N SER A 2 -30.48 -8.89 -19.21
CA SER A 2 -29.39 -7.92 -19.00
C SER A 2 -29.28 -7.63 -17.51
N GLU A 3 -28.12 -7.91 -16.92
CA GLU A 3 -27.82 -7.48 -15.54
C GLU A 3 -27.87 -5.95 -15.47
N PRO A 4 -28.52 -5.36 -14.45
CA PRO A 4 -28.47 -3.92 -14.27
C PRO A 4 -27.03 -3.51 -13.95
N GLN A 5 -26.45 -2.68 -14.82
CA GLN A 5 -25.15 -2.06 -14.56
C GLN A 5 -25.32 -1.05 -13.44
N HIS A 6 -24.84 -1.41 -12.24
CA HIS A 6 -24.88 -0.53 -11.09
C HIS A 6 -23.79 0.54 -11.24
N THR A 7 -24.16 1.72 -11.74
CA THR A 7 -23.29 2.89 -11.71
C THR A 7 -23.19 3.35 -10.26
N PRO A 8 -22.00 3.33 -9.63
CA PRO A 8 -21.85 3.75 -8.25
C PRO A 8 -22.27 5.21 -8.11
N SER A 9 -23.09 5.50 -7.11
CA SER A 9 -23.54 6.86 -6.86
C SER A 9 -22.44 7.68 -6.17
N SER A 10 -22.47 9.01 -6.29
CA SER A 10 -21.52 9.89 -5.59
C SER A 10 -21.37 9.60 -4.09
N PRO A 11 -22.45 9.33 -3.31
CA PRO A 11 -22.29 8.97 -1.89
C PRO A 11 -21.58 7.63 -1.67
N ASP A 12 -21.70 6.66 -2.58
CA ASP A 12 -20.97 5.38 -2.47
C ASP A 12 -19.46 5.59 -2.62
N VAL A 13 -19.07 6.46 -3.55
CA VAL A 13 -17.66 6.83 -3.78
C VAL A 13 -17.08 7.59 -2.59
N GLU A 14 -17.83 8.54 -2.03
CA GLU A 14 -17.40 9.30 -0.86
C GLU A 14 -17.30 8.42 0.40
N HIS A 15 -18.24 7.49 0.56
CA HIS A 15 -18.18 6.50 1.63
C HIS A 15 -16.94 5.62 1.51
N LEU A 16 -16.66 5.07 0.32
CA LEU A 16 -15.46 4.28 0.06
C LEU A 16 -14.19 5.08 0.34
N ALA A 17 -14.11 6.33 -0.14
CA ALA A 17 -12.98 7.21 0.13
C ALA A 17 -12.76 7.41 1.63
N SER A 18 -13.83 7.56 2.40
CA SER A 18 -13.77 7.72 3.86
C SER A 18 -13.27 6.45 4.56
N VAL A 19 -13.73 5.28 4.14
CA VAL A 19 -13.25 3.97 4.63
C VAL A 19 -11.75 3.81 4.35
N LEU A 20 -11.30 4.18 3.16
CA LEU A 20 -9.90 4.08 2.76
C LEU A 20 -8.99 5.02 3.55
N ARG A 21 -9.41 6.28 3.77
CA ARG A 21 -8.67 7.24 4.61
C ARG A 21 -8.53 6.73 6.04
N ARG A 22 -9.62 6.21 6.61
CA ARG A 22 -9.58 5.59 7.94
C ARG A 22 -8.62 4.41 7.97
N ARG A 23 -8.67 3.54 6.96
CA ARG A 23 -7.77 2.38 6.87
C ARG A 23 -6.30 2.78 6.77
N HIS A 24 -6.01 3.86 6.05
CA HIS A 24 -4.68 4.44 5.96
C HIS A 24 -4.16 4.90 7.33
N GLN A 25 -4.98 5.65 8.07
CA GLN A 25 -4.64 6.12 9.42
C GLN A 25 -4.41 4.97 10.41
N GLU A 26 -5.25 3.93 10.37
CA GLU A 26 -5.11 2.74 11.22
C GLU A 26 -3.80 1.98 11.00
N LEU A 27 -3.18 2.10 9.82
CA LEU A 27 -1.94 1.42 9.46
C LEU A 27 -0.71 2.34 9.51
N ALA A 28 -0.88 3.65 9.72
CA ALA A 28 0.21 4.62 9.67
C ALA A 28 1.32 4.35 10.69
N GLU A 29 0.94 3.92 11.90
CA GLU A 29 1.87 3.62 13.00
C GLU A 29 2.34 2.16 13.02
N ALA A 30 1.94 1.34 12.05
CA ALA A 30 2.30 -0.08 12.03
C ALA A 30 3.72 -0.28 11.48
N ALA A 31 4.53 -1.12 12.15
CA ALA A 31 5.86 -1.50 11.67
C ALA A 31 5.84 -2.28 10.33
N GLY A 32 4.70 -2.88 10.01
CA GLY A 32 4.43 -3.50 8.73
C GLY A 32 3.01 -4.06 8.67
N ALA A 33 2.68 -4.73 7.57
CA ALA A 33 1.37 -5.35 7.40
C ALA A 33 1.45 -6.78 6.85
N ARG A 34 0.50 -7.61 7.28
CA ARG A 34 0.21 -8.91 6.69
C ARG A 34 -0.91 -8.79 5.66
N ILE A 35 -0.87 -9.62 4.63
CA ILE A 35 -1.93 -9.69 3.62
C ILE A 35 -2.88 -10.83 4.00
N GLY A 36 -4.13 -10.51 4.30
CA GLY A 36 -5.12 -11.46 4.79
C GLY A 36 -4.64 -12.19 6.06
N ARG A 37 -4.72 -13.52 6.06
CA ARG A 37 -4.27 -14.39 7.18
C ARG A 37 -2.82 -14.89 7.03
N GLY A 38 -2.03 -14.31 6.12
CA GLY A 38 -0.65 -14.74 5.87
C GLY A 38 0.29 -14.44 7.04
N ALA A 39 1.40 -15.18 7.14
CA ALA A 39 2.44 -14.97 8.15
C ALA A 39 3.55 -13.99 7.72
N VAL A 40 3.62 -13.66 6.43
CA VAL A 40 4.63 -12.76 5.87
C VAL A 40 4.27 -11.31 6.19
N VAL A 41 5.20 -10.58 6.78
CA VAL A 41 5.07 -9.15 7.07
C VAL A 41 5.74 -8.36 5.97
N HIS A 42 5.00 -7.42 5.41
CA HIS A 42 5.42 -6.54 4.34
C HIS A 42 5.69 -5.13 4.88
N ALA A 43 6.65 -4.43 4.27
CA ALA A 43 6.81 -3.01 4.50
C ALA A 43 5.60 -2.26 3.95
N LEU A 44 5.09 -1.30 4.73
CA LEU A 44 4.01 -0.42 4.33
C LEU A 44 4.55 0.74 3.49
N THR A 45 3.72 1.21 2.57
CA THR A 45 3.91 2.43 1.80
C THR A 45 2.54 3.05 1.54
N THR A 46 2.51 4.25 0.95
CA THR A 46 1.27 4.93 0.56
C THR A 46 1.18 5.00 -0.95
N HIS A 47 0.03 4.63 -1.49
CA HIS A 47 -0.30 4.79 -2.90
C HIS A 47 -1.47 5.76 -3.07
N LEU A 48 -1.52 6.45 -4.21
CA LEU A 48 -2.69 7.25 -4.58
C LEU A 48 -3.61 6.41 -5.47
N TRP A 49 -4.86 6.22 -5.05
CA TRP A 49 -5.89 5.53 -5.82
C TRP A 49 -7.11 6.44 -5.99
N ALA A 50 -7.42 6.82 -7.23
CA ALA A 50 -8.51 7.76 -7.54
C ALA A 50 -8.49 9.04 -6.68
N GLY A 51 -7.29 9.59 -6.42
CA GLY A 51 -7.11 10.79 -5.58
C GLY A 51 -7.15 10.55 -4.06
N VAL A 52 -7.29 9.30 -3.61
CA VAL A 52 -7.29 8.92 -2.20
C VAL A 52 -5.97 8.23 -1.85
N ALA A 53 -5.30 8.71 -0.79
CA ALA A 53 -4.15 8.02 -0.24
C ALA A 53 -4.60 6.71 0.44
N VAL A 54 -4.06 5.59 -0.02
CA VAL A 54 -4.38 4.24 0.47
C VAL A 54 -3.12 3.53 0.97
N PRO A 55 -3.24 2.70 2.01
CA PRO A 55 -2.11 1.90 2.48
C PRO A 55 -1.82 0.80 1.45
N ALA A 56 -0.55 0.62 1.12
CA ALA A 56 -0.08 -0.40 0.20
C ALA A 56 1.14 -1.10 0.77
N VAL A 57 1.53 -2.21 0.16
CA VAL A 57 2.80 -2.89 0.48
C VAL A 57 3.87 -2.49 -0.52
N ALA A 58 5.09 -2.23 -0.07
CA ALA A 58 6.17 -1.71 -0.92
C ALA A 58 6.55 -2.64 -2.09
N CYS A 59 6.19 -3.93 -2.01
CA CYS A 59 6.41 -4.90 -3.09
C CYS A 59 5.22 -5.06 -4.05
N HIS A 60 4.14 -4.29 -3.86
CA HIS A 60 2.91 -4.32 -4.68
C HIS A 60 2.20 -5.69 -4.75
N ALA A 61 2.44 -6.58 -3.77
CA ALA A 61 1.84 -7.91 -3.74
C ALA A 61 0.34 -7.92 -3.35
N ALA A 62 -0.17 -6.82 -2.80
CA ALA A 62 -1.59 -6.63 -2.52
C ALA A 62 -2.08 -5.36 -3.22
N VAL A 63 -3.20 -5.50 -3.93
CA VAL A 63 -3.90 -4.42 -4.62
C VAL A 63 -5.05 -3.87 -3.77
N ASP A 64 -5.66 -4.71 -2.93
CA ASP A 64 -6.76 -4.31 -2.05
C ASP A 64 -6.23 -3.88 -0.67
N PRO A 65 -6.30 -2.58 -0.32
CA PRO A 65 -5.85 -2.06 0.97
C PRO A 65 -6.65 -2.61 2.15
N LEU A 66 -7.89 -3.07 1.94
CA LEU A 66 -8.75 -3.61 3.00
C LEU A 66 -8.30 -5.00 3.45
N ARG A 67 -7.45 -5.68 2.68
CA ARG A 67 -6.86 -6.97 3.07
C ARG A 67 -5.61 -6.85 3.93
N LEU A 68 -5.05 -5.65 4.07
CA LEU A 68 -3.87 -5.44 4.90
C LEU A 68 -4.27 -5.50 6.36
N THR A 69 -3.44 -6.11 7.21
CA THR A 69 -3.63 -6.16 8.67
C THR A 69 -2.34 -5.74 9.35
N ALA A 70 -2.43 -4.85 10.33
CA ALA A 70 -1.26 -4.35 11.06
C ALA A 70 -0.46 -5.51 11.69
N SER A 71 0.86 -5.33 11.71
CA SER A 71 1.80 -6.23 12.38
C SER A 71 2.79 -5.39 13.19
N ALA A 72 2.97 -5.76 14.45
CA ALA A 72 4.04 -5.22 15.30
C ALA A 72 5.39 -5.92 15.05
N GLY A 73 5.39 -7.07 14.35
CA GLY A 73 6.61 -7.78 14.00
C GLY A 73 7.37 -7.14 12.83
N PRO A 74 8.68 -7.42 12.68
CA PRO A 74 9.52 -6.85 11.63
C PRO A 74 9.11 -7.36 10.23
N VAL A 75 9.48 -6.61 9.19
CA VAL A 75 9.27 -7.01 7.79
C VAL A 75 10.02 -8.30 7.47
N THR A 76 9.30 -9.31 6.99
CA THR A 76 9.86 -10.62 6.60
C THR A 76 9.75 -10.88 5.09
N CYS A 77 9.02 -10.05 4.35
CA CYS A 77 8.93 -10.17 2.90
C CYS A 77 10.28 -9.88 2.23
N ARG A 78 10.85 -10.90 1.55
CA ARG A 78 12.14 -10.79 0.84
C ARG A 78 12.17 -9.66 -0.19
N ARG A 79 11.07 -9.41 -0.92
CA ARG A 79 10.99 -8.32 -1.91
C ARG A 79 11.03 -6.95 -1.24
N CYS A 80 10.34 -6.77 -0.12
CA CYS A 80 10.38 -5.53 0.65
C CYS A 80 11.78 -5.27 1.22
N LEU A 81 12.41 -6.30 1.79
CA LEU A 81 13.78 -6.22 2.31
C LEU A 81 14.83 -5.93 1.22
N GLY A 82 14.61 -6.42 0.00
CA GLY A 82 15.48 -6.12 -1.14
C GLY A 82 15.35 -4.66 -1.60
N ARG A 83 14.13 -4.12 -1.63
CA ARG A 83 13.87 -2.72 -2.03
C ARG A 83 14.47 -1.72 -1.04
N SER A 84 14.31 -1.95 0.27
CA SER A 84 14.86 -1.04 1.28
C SER A 84 16.39 -0.91 1.22
N ARG A 85 17.08 -1.96 0.75
CA ARG A 85 18.55 -1.93 0.54
C ARG A 85 18.93 -1.15 -0.71
N GLN A 86 18.11 -1.21 -1.77
CA GLN A 86 18.39 -0.52 -3.03
C GLN A 86 18.17 1.00 -2.94
N GLU A 87 17.22 1.47 -2.12
CA GLU A 87 17.09 2.92 -1.84
C GLU A 87 18.30 3.50 -1.09
N GLN A 88 19.08 2.66 -0.40
CA GLN A 88 20.20 3.08 0.42
C GLN A 88 21.55 3.04 -0.32
N ASP A 89 21.64 2.30 -1.42
CA ASP A 89 22.89 2.06 -2.12
C ASP A 89 22.88 2.81 -3.46
N GLN A 90 23.38 4.05 -3.45
CA GLN A 90 23.75 4.71 -4.70
C GLN A 90 25.00 4.02 -5.24
N VAL A 91 24.88 3.41 -6.42
CA VAL A 91 26.00 2.76 -7.07
C VAL A 91 27.04 3.83 -7.45
N PRO A 92 28.32 3.69 -7.04
CA PRO A 92 29.36 4.62 -7.45
C PRO A 92 29.44 4.75 -8.98
N GLY A 93 29.33 5.98 -9.49
CA GLY A 93 29.34 6.26 -10.94
C GLY A 93 27.96 6.39 -11.59
N GLN A 94 26.87 6.26 -10.84
CA GLN A 94 25.53 6.49 -11.38
C GLN A 94 25.19 7.98 -11.36
N THR A 95 24.92 8.57 -12.52
CA THR A 95 24.47 9.97 -12.63
C THR A 95 23.03 10.08 -12.11
N SER A 96 22.83 10.85 -11.03
CA SER A 96 21.49 11.22 -10.57
C SER A 96 20.86 12.20 -11.56
N LEU A 97 19.65 11.90 -12.05
CA LEU A 97 18.88 12.79 -12.93
C LEU A 97 17.95 13.74 -12.14
N LEU A 98 17.98 13.70 -10.81
CA LEU A 98 17.20 14.60 -9.95
C LEU A 98 17.96 15.92 -9.76
N ASN A 99 17.99 16.74 -10.81
CA ASN A 99 18.39 18.14 -10.75
C ASN A 99 17.42 18.95 -11.64
N GLU A 100 16.37 19.47 -11.02
CA GLU A 100 15.60 20.64 -11.50
C GLU A 100 15.45 21.63 -10.33
#